data_AF-A0A7V8AAG7-F1
#
_entry.id   AF-A0A7V8AAG7-F1
#
_cell.length_a   1.000
_cell.length_b   1.000
_cell.length_c   1.000
_cell.angle_alpha   90.00
_cell.angle_beta   90.00
_cell.angle_gamma   90.00
#
_symmetry.space_group_name_H-M   'P 1'
#
loop_
_entity.id
_entity.type
_entity.pdbx_description
1 polymer ?
#
loop_
_entity_poly.entity_id
_entity_poly.type
_entity_poly.pdbx_seq_one_letter_code
_entity_poly.pdbx_strand_id
1 'polypeptide(L)' 'MVYMENEGALFRGPRAYYMTEVFSKRDQIWKPYTGIKSKPGYWGNVLSQEELETEWPEAL' A
#
# COMPACT_ATOMS: atom_id res chain seq x y z
N MET A 1 2.25 -1.42 10.78
CA MET A 1 1.86 -1.69 9.37
C MET A 1 2.53 -0.64 8.51
N VAL A 2 3.09 -0.99 7.36
CA VAL A 2 3.66 -0.04 6.39
C VAL A 2 2.67 0.11 5.25
N TYR A 3 2.42 1.35 4.84
CA TYR A 3 1.64 1.70 3.66
C TYR A 3 2.57 2.23 2.58
N MET A 4 2.35 1.82 1.34
CA MET A 4 3.15 2.25 0.21
C MET A 4 2.27 2.58 -0.97
N GLU A 5 2.41 3.79 -1.49
CA GLU A 5 1.80 4.21 -2.75
C GLU A 5 2.77 3.93 -3.89
N ASN A 6 2.25 3.35 -4.97
CA ASN A 6 3.00 3.14 -6.20
C ASN A 6 2.07 3.18 -7.41
N GLU A 7 2.34 4.09 -8.35
CA GLU A 7 1.61 4.24 -9.62
C GLU A 7 0.08 4.33 -9.45
N GLY A 8 -0.39 4.99 -8.40
CA GLY A 8 -1.81 5.16 -8.07
C GLY A 8 -2.45 3.95 -7.39
N ALA A 9 -1.66 2.97 -6.95
CA ALA A 9 -2.10 1.84 -6.17
C ALA A 9 -1.51 1.90 -4.75
N LEU A 10 -2.38 1.65 -3.76
CA LEU A 10 -1.99 1.60 -2.35
C LEU A 10 -1.77 0.16 -1.92
N PHE A 11 -0.59 -0.11 -1.39
CA PHE A 11 -0.17 -1.39 -0.84
C PHE A 11 0.02 -1.30 0.67
N ARG A 12 -0.20 -2.41 1.37
CA ARG A 12 0.17 -2.51 2.79
C ARG A 12 0.84 -3.85 3.11
N GLY A 13 1.65 -3.82 4.17
CA GLY A 13 2.32 -5.01 4.65
C GLY A 13 3.15 -4.77 5.91
N PRO A 14 3.81 -5.82 6.41
CA PRO A 14 4.65 -5.72 7.60
C PRO A 14 5.92 -4.90 7.38
N ARG A 15 6.43 -4.79 6.14
CA ARG A 15 7.69 -4.10 5.80
C ARG A 15 7.62 -3.50 4.39
N ALA A 16 8.34 -2.40 4.14
CA ALA A 16 8.35 -1.66 2.86
C ALA A 16 8.67 -2.52 1.62
N TYR A 17 9.52 -3.54 1.76
CA TYR A 17 9.90 -4.44 0.66
C TYR A 17 9.04 -5.72 0.58
N TYR A 18 8.04 -5.86 1.45
CA TYR A 18 7.20 -7.05 1.57
C TYR A 18 5.73 -6.66 1.79
N MET A 19 5.06 -6.31 0.70
CA MET A 19 3.64 -6.00 0.68
C MET A 19 2.80 -7.27 0.53
N THR A 20 1.72 -7.36 1.29
CA THR A 20 0.84 -8.54 1.35
C THR A 20 -0.55 -8.25 0.82
N GLU A 21 -0.96 -6.98 0.78
CA GLU A 21 -2.28 -6.55 0.36
C GLU A 21 -2.21 -5.29 -0.50
N VAL A 22 -3.21 -5.12 -1.36
CA VAL A 22 -3.41 -3.94 -2.21
C VAL A 22 -4.85 -3.46 -2.05
N PHE A 23 -5.05 -2.15 -1.97
CA PHE A 23 -6.38 -1.56 -1.83
C PHE A 23 -7.08 -1.45 -3.18
N SER A 24 -8.30 -1.98 -3.27
CA SER A 24 -9.16 -1.83 -4.46
C SER A 24 -10.04 -0.59 -4.30
N LYS A 25 -9.72 0.50 -5.01
CA LYS A 25 -10.60 1.70 -5.03
C LYS A 25 -12.02 1.39 -5.51
N ARG A 26 -12.19 0.40 -6.38
CA ARG A 26 -13.51 0.02 -6.90
C ARG A 26 -14.37 -0.63 -5.83
N ASP A 27 -13.79 -1.55 -5.07
CA ASP A 27 -14.52 -2.38 -4.12
C ASP A 27 -14.41 -1.86 -2.69
N GLN A 28 -13.57 -0.83 -2.46
CA GLN A 28 -13.33 -0.21 -1.16
C GLN A 28 -12.86 -1.24 -0.12
N ILE A 29 -12.07 -2.22 -0.56
CA ILE A 29 -11.54 -3.31 0.27
C ILE A 29 -10.08 -3.60 -0.04
N TRP A 30 -9.38 -4.09 0.97
CA TRP A 30 -8.04 -4.66 0.85
C TRP A 30 -8.12 -6.06 0.26
N LYS A 31 -7.38 -6.29 -0.83
CA LYS A 31 -7.28 -7.59 -1.49
C LYS A 31 -5.87 -8.17 -1.31
N PRO A 32 -5.73 -9.50 -1.18
CA PRO A 32 -4.43 -10.15 -1.15
C PRO A 32 -3.60 -9.78 -2.39
N TYR A 33 -2.38 -9.32 -2.16
CA TYR A 33 -1.42 -9.02 -3.21
C TYR A 33 -0.54 -10.25 -3.44
N THR A 34 -0.71 -10.90 -4.58
CA THR A 34 0.03 -12.13 -4.94
C THR A 34 1.41 -11.84 -5.55
N GLY A 35 1.73 -10.57 -5.79
CA GLY A 35 3.04 -10.11 -6.30
C GLY A 35 4.14 -10.09 -5.23
N ILE A 36 4.16 -11.10 -4.35
CA ILE A 36 5.08 -11.25 -3.21
C ILE A 36 6.48 -11.57 -3.75
N LYS A 37 7.15 -10.56 -4.29
CA LYS A 37 8.57 -10.55 -4.59
C LYS A 37 9.19 -9.42 -3.80
N SER A 38 10.41 -9.60 -3.30
CA SER A 38 11.15 -8.52 -2.64
C SER A 38 11.21 -7.31 -3.56
N LYS A 39 10.61 -6.21 -3.11
CA LYS A 39 10.58 -4.96 -3.85
C LYS A 39 11.82 -4.13 -3.50
N PRO A 40 12.43 -3.41 -4.45
CA PRO A 40 13.48 -2.46 -4.14
C PRO A 40 13.04 -1.45 -3.08
N GLY A 41 13.97 -0.91 -2.30
CA GLY A 41 13.65 0.08 -1.26
C GLY A 41 12.99 1.35 -1.80
N TYR A 42 13.18 1.65 -3.09
CA TYR A 42 12.60 2.78 -3.83
C TYR A 42 11.42 2.37 -4.71
N TRP A 43 10.77 1.23 -4.45
CA TRP A 43 9.69 0.73 -5.31
C TRP A 43 8.46 1.65 -5.31
N GLY A 44 8.21 2.37 -4.21
CA GLY A 44 7.12 3.33 -4.09
C GLY A 44 7.37 4.28 -2.92
N ASN A 45 6.41 5.17 -2.68
CA ASN A 45 6.46 6.13 -1.58
C ASN A 45 5.88 5.49 -0.33
N VAL A 46 6.69 5.40 0.73
CA VAL A 46 6.18 4.97 2.04
C VAL A 46 5.37 6.11 2.62
N LEU A 47 4.09 5.88 2.86
CA LEU A 47 3.21 6.88 3.44
C LEU A 47 3.27 6.82 4.97
N SER A 48 3.37 7.99 5.60
CA SER A 48 3.04 8.20 7.00
C SER A 48 1.52 8.06 7.23
N GLN A 49 1.12 8.01 8.50
CA GLN A 49 -0.29 7.92 8.85
C GLN A 49 -1.08 9.17 8.42
N GLU A 50 -0.50 10.36 8.56
CA GLU A 50 -1.11 11.63 8.14
C GLU A 50 -1.29 11.71 6.61
N GLU A 51 -0.30 11.24 5.85
CA GLU A 51 -0.39 11.14 4.40
C GLU A 51 -1.47 10.13 3.97
N LEU A 52 -1.57 9.00 4.67
CA LEU A 52 -2.62 8.01 4.40
C LEU A 52 -4.02 8.60 4.64
N GLU A 53 -4.21 9.33 5.74
CA GLU A 53 -5.47 10.02 6.06
C GLU A 53 -5.85 11.09 5.04
N THR A 54 -4.84 11.75 4.45
CA THR A 54 -5.06 12.83 3.48
C THR A 54 -5.28 12.30 2.06
N GLU A 55 -4.48 11.33 1.62
CA GLU A 55 -4.47 10.86 0.22
C GLU A 55 -5.36 9.65 -0.02
N TRP A 56 -5.57 8.82 1.02
CA TRP A 56 -6.36 7.59 0.94
C TRP A 56 -7.31 7.45 2.15
N PRO A 57 -8.17 8.44 2.41
CA PRO A 57 -9.12 8.39 3.53
C PRO A 57 -10.04 7.18 3.45
N GLU A 58 -10.29 6.66 2.24
CA GLU A 58 -11.14 5.52 2.02
C GLU A 58 -10.51 4.15 2.37
N ALA A 59 -9.20 4.13 2.63
CA ALA A 59 -8.46 2.91 2.95
C ALA A 59 -8.33 2.66 4.47
N LEU A 60 -8.82 3.60 5.29
CA LEU A 60 -8.90 3.56 6.75
C LEU A 60 -10.19 2.87 7.23
#